data_AF-A0A2Z4PR29-F1
#
_entry.id   AF-A0A2Z4PR29-F1
#
_cell.length_a   1.000
_cell.length_b   1.000
_cell.length_c   1.000
_cell.angle_alpha   90.00
_cell.angle_beta   90.00
_cell.angle_gamma   90.00
#
_symmetry.space_group_name_H-M   'P 1'
#
loop_
_entity.id
_entity.type
_entity.pdbx_description
1 polymer ?
#
loop_
_entity_poly.entity_id
_entity_poly.type
_entity_poly.pdbx_seq_one_letter_code
_entity_poly.pdbx_strand_id
1 'polypeptide(L)'
;MPPKGNDEKILSEEVPEKKSKGLLIPILLCFLLSVVASSGVSYFLLQSSKGGSAATLKANEQNDLIANLQESLSQQKIKIQAIEDQNNVLKLYLRHSSGTALKNILINQEQNIQAYLKVMKSAIDDLSKLIPRTTDWNNEYQYQLDLAQKGSIEREDLLKLLKTGEPNEKNQ
;
A
#
# COMPACT_ATOMS: atom_id res chain seq x y z
N MET A 1 -5.22 -111.59 4.44
CA MET A 1 -6.55 -110.98 4.61
C MET A 1 -6.39 -109.70 5.43
N PRO A 2 -7.08 -108.60 5.02
CA PRO A 2 -7.17 -107.29 5.72
C PRO A 2 -8.12 -107.41 6.95
N PRO A 3 -8.40 -106.41 7.82
CA PRO A 3 -8.51 -104.94 7.63
C PRO A 3 -7.72 -104.08 8.68
N LYS A 4 -7.38 -102.80 8.51
CA LYS A 4 -8.04 -101.52 8.11
C LYS A 4 -8.96 -100.90 9.18
N GLY A 5 -8.62 -99.68 9.60
CA GLY A 5 -9.45 -98.70 10.34
C GLY A 5 -8.63 -97.97 11.42
N ASN A 6 -8.05 -96.79 11.19
CA ASN A 6 -8.61 -95.42 11.15
C ASN A 6 -8.76 -94.73 12.54
N ASP A 7 -8.17 -93.53 12.57
CA ASP A 7 -8.56 -92.30 13.27
C ASP A 7 -8.02 -91.91 14.67
N GLU A 8 -7.48 -90.68 14.66
CA GLU A 8 -7.42 -89.60 15.67
C GLU A 8 -6.54 -89.65 16.94
N LYS A 9 -5.47 -88.83 16.85
CA LYS A 9 -5.14 -87.63 17.68
C LYS A 9 -4.98 -87.75 19.22
N ILE A 10 -3.82 -87.22 19.66
CA ILE A 10 -3.50 -86.45 20.90
C ILE A 10 -2.50 -87.10 21.89
N LEU A 11 -1.29 -86.52 21.82
CA LEU A 11 -0.42 -85.99 22.90
C LEU A 11 0.51 -86.91 23.71
N SER A 12 1.76 -86.44 23.76
CA SER A 12 2.81 -86.70 24.76
C SER A 12 3.40 -88.10 24.74
N GLU A 13 4.69 -88.34 24.84
CA GLU A 13 5.90 -87.57 25.13
C GLU A 13 6.99 -88.62 24.98
N GLU A 14 8.11 -88.33 24.32
CA GLU A 14 9.43 -88.83 24.75
C GLU A 14 10.53 -88.18 23.91
N VAL A 15 11.31 -87.39 24.61
CA VAL A 15 12.58 -86.81 24.19
C VAL A 15 13.62 -87.95 24.20
N PRO A 16 14.65 -87.91 23.34
CA PRO A 16 15.96 -87.73 23.95
C PRO A 16 16.87 -86.70 23.24
N GLU A 17 17.35 -85.78 24.07
CA GLU A 17 18.67 -85.16 24.12
C GLU A 17 19.32 -84.52 22.87
N LYS A 18 19.43 -83.18 22.88
CA LYS A 18 20.73 -82.48 22.76
C LYS A 18 20.67 -80.96 23.09
N LYS A 19 21.39 -80.58 24.16
CA LYS A 19 21.87 -79.23 24.57
C LYS A 19 21.16 -77.98 24.00
N SER A 20 20.23 -77.41 24.76
CA SER A 20 19.56 -76.12 24.50
C SER A 20 20.40 -74.88 24.85
N LYS A 21 21.67 -74.80 24.41
CA LYS A 21 22.49 -73.58 24.56
C LYS A 21 22.29 -72.55 23.42
N GLY A 22 21.29 -72.73 22.55
CA GLY A 22 21.06 -71.89 21.37
C GLY A 22 19.94 -70.85 21.46
N LEU A 23 19.08 -70.88 22.49
CA LEU A 23 17.90 -69.99 22.55
C LEU A 23 18.12 -68.69 23.34
N LEU A 24 19.15 -68.63 24.20
CA LEU A 24 19.49 -67.41 24.97
C LEU A 24 20.22 -66.37 24.11
N ILE A 25 20.93 -66.81 23.08
CA ILE A 25 21.72 -65.96 22.19
C ILE A 25 20.83 -64.95 21.42
N PRO A 26 19.72 -65.35 20.76
CA PRO A 26 18.87 -64.38 20.07
C PRO A 26 18.13 -63.43 21.03
N ILE A 27 17.76 -63.89 22.22
CA ILE A 27 17.09 -63.08 23.24
C ILE A 27 18.04 -62.03 23.81
N LEU A 28 19.27 -62.41 24.13
CA LEU A 28 20.29 -61.50 24.65
C LEU A 28 20.76 -60.51 23.57
N LEU A 29 20.84 -60.93 22.31
CA LEU A 29 21.09 -60.04 21.17
C LEU A 29 19.96 -59.02 20.97
N CYS A 30 18.70 -59.46 21.09
CA CYS A 30 17.53 -58.57 20.99
C CYS A 30 17.47 -57.58 22.16
N PHE A 31 17.82 -58.02 23.37
CA PHE A 31 17.90 -57.16 24.54
C PHE A 31 18.99 -56.10 24.38
N LEU A 32 20.20 -56.49 23.94
CA LEU A 32 21.28 -55.55 23.66
C LEU A 32 20.93 -54.57 22.54
N LEU A 33 20.29 -55.02 21.46
CA LEU A 33 19.81 -54.13 20.40
C LEU A 33 18.73 -53.16 20.90
N SER A 34 17.82 -53.60 21.76
CA SER A 34 16.78 -52.74 22.35
C SER A 34 17.36 -51.68 23.29
N VAL A 35 18.36 -52.06 24.10
CA VAL A 35 19.04 -51.15 25.03
C VAL A 35 19.89 -50.15 24.25
N VAL A 36 20.63 -50.60 23.24
CA VAL A 36 21.43 -49.72 22.36
C VAL A 36 20.54 -48.78 21.54
N ALA A 37 19.41 -49.25 21.03
CA ALA A 37 18.45 -48.40 20.33
C ALA A 37 17.82 -47.36 21.27
N SER A 38 17.41 -47.77 22.47
CA SER A 38 16.82 -46.87 23.47
C SER A 38 17.84 -45.85 24.01
N SER A 39 19.05 -46.29 24.35
CA SER A 39 20.12 -45.41 24.82
C SER A 39 20.64 -44.53 23.69
N GLY A 40 20.67 -45.03 22.45
CA GLY A 40 21.09 -44.29 21.26
C GLY A 40 20.11 -43.17 20.91
N VAL A 41 18.80 -43.43 20.96
CA VAL A 41 17.78 -42.39 20.79
C VAL A 41 17.85 -41.37 21.93
N SER A 42 18.06 -41.82 23.17
CA SER A 42 18.22 -40.93 24.33
C SER A 42 19.46 -40.05 24.22
N TYR A 43 20.61 -40.60 23.81
CA TYR A 43 21.84 -39.83 23.56
C TYR A 43 21.68 -38.87 22.39
N PHE A 44 21.01 -39.28 21.31
CA PHE A 44 20.73 -38.45 20.15
C PHE A 44 19.80 -37.28 20.51
N LEU A 45 18.77 -37.50 21.33
CA LEU A 45 17.89 -36.45 21.83
C LEU A 45 18.62 -35.51 22.81
N LEU A 46 19.49 -36.04 23.67
CA LEU A 46 20.29 -35.23 24.60
C LEU A 46 21.38 -34.41 23.87
N GLN A 47 21.95 -34.96 22.81
CA GLN A 47 22.91 -34.26 21.93
C GLN A 47 22.20 -33.23 21.04
N SER A 48 20.96 -33.50 20.62
CA SER A 48 20.06 -32.53 19.98
C SER A 48 19.64 -31.40 20.94
N SER A 49 19.46 -31.71 22.23
CA SER A 49 19.22 -30.74 23.31
C SER A 49 20.46 -29.88 23.63
N LYS A 50 21.69 -30.36 23.39
CA LYS A 50 22.90 -29.52 23.39
C LYS A 50 22.90 -28.48 22.25
N GLY A 51 22.17 -28.75 21.17
CA GLY A 51 21.75 -27.79 20.16
C GLY A 51 20.67 -26.80 20.63
N GLY A 52 20.13 -26.98 21.84
CA GLY A 52 19.20 -26.06 22.49
C GLY A 52 19.79 -24.66 22.66
N SER A 53 21.10 -24.55 22.90
CA SER A 53 21.83 -23.26 22.89
C SER A 53 21.86 -22.61 21.50
N ALA A 54 22.07 -23.39 20.43
CA ALA A 54 22.01 -22.88 19.06
C ALA A 54 20.57 -22.51 18.64
N ALA A 55 19.56 -23.23 19.13
CA ALA A 55 18.15 -22.91 18.93
C ALA A 55 17.72 -21.67 19.73
N THR A 56 18.22 -21.48 20.96
CA THR A 56 17.97 -20.24 21.74
C THR A 56 18.71 -19.04 21.14
N LEU A 57 19.92 -19.23 20.63
CA LEU A 57 20.66 -18.17 19.94
C LEU A 57 19.94 -17.73 18.65
N LYS A 58 19.46 -18.67 17.83
CA LYS A 58 18.65 -18.36 16.64
C LYS A 58 17.30 -17.71 16.98
N ALA A 59 16.66 -18.13 18.08
CA ALA A 59 15.42 -17.51 18.55
C ALA A 59 15.66 -16.09 19.08
N ASN A 60 16.77 -15.84 19.77
CA ASN A 60 17.17 -14.49 20.19
C ASN A 60 17.52 -13.61 18.99
N GLU A 61 18.26 -14.14 18.00
CA GLU A 61 18.60 -13.42 16.78
C GLU A 61 17.34 -13.08 15.94
N GLN A 62 16.35 -13.98 15.89
CA GLN A 62 15.04 -13.69 15.32
C GLN A 62 14.25 -12.65 16.11
N ASN A 63 14.27 -12.71 17.44
CA ASN A 63 13.61 -11.71 18.28
C ASN A 63 14.24 -10.32 18.13
N ASP A 64 15.57 -10.25 18.04
CA ASP A 64 16.30 -9.01 17.76
C ASP A 64 15.97 -8.49 16.36
N LEU A 65 15.83 -9.36 15.35
CA LEU A 65 15.38 -8.98 14.01
C LEU A 65 13.96 -8.41 14.03
N ILE A 66 13.05 -9.06 14.76
CA ILE A 66 11.64 -8.62 14.90
C ILE A 66 11.59 -7.27 15.63
N ALA A 67 12.37 -7.08 16.68
CA ALA A 67 12.45 -5.82 17.42
C ALA A 67 12.97 -4.69 16.52
N ASN A 68 14.04 -4.94 15.76
CA ASN A 68 14.59 -3.97 14.78
C ASN A 68 13.59 -3.64 13.66
N LEU A 69 12.82 -4.62 13.19
CA LEU A 69 11.77 -4.40 12.18
C LEU A 69 10.61 -3.57 12.74
N GLN A 70 10.18 -3.82 13.97
CA GLN A 70 9.16 -3.02 14.65
C GLN A 70 9.64 -1.58 14.85
N GLU A 71 10.89 -1.40 15.26
CA GLU A 71 11.50 -0.08 15.40
C GLU A 71 11.55 0.64 14.04
N SER A 72 12.02 -0.02 12.98
CA SER A 72 12.04 0.54 11.62
C SER A 72 10.64 0.92 11.12
N LEU A 73 9.63 0.09 11.38
CA LEU A 73 8.22 0.40 11.06
C LEU A 73 7.72 1.62 11.82
N SER A 74 8.05 1.74 13.12
CA SER A 74 7.66 2.90 13.92
C SER A 74 8.32 4.19 13.39
N GLN A 75 9.61 4.12 13.04
CA GLN A 75 10.35 5.24 12.47
C GLN A 75 9.81 5.61 11.07
N GLN A 76 9.46 4.63 10.24
CA GLN A 76 8.83 4.88 8.94
C GLN A 76 7.46 5.52 9.09
N LYS A 77 6.64 5.09 10.05
CA LYS A 77 5.33 5.69 10.32
C LYS A 77 5.47 7.16 10.72
N ILE A 78 6.44 7.49 11.57
CA ILE A 78 6.76 8.88 11.96
C ILE A 78 7.20 9.69 10.74
N LYS A 79 8.06 9.13 9.88
CA LYS A 79 8.51 9.81 8.64
C LYS A 79 7.36 10.04 7.67
N ILE A 80 6.47 9.07 7.47
CA ILE A 80 5.28 9.20 6.62
C ILE A 80 4.38 10.30 7.16
N GLN A 81 4.11 10.32 8.46
CA GLN A 81 3.31 11.37 9.09
C GLN A 81 3.94 12.75 8.87
N ALA A 82 5.25 12.89 9.09
CA ALA A 82 5.96 14.14 8.87
C ALA A 82 5.90 14.61 7.40
N ILE A 83 6.01 13.68 6.44
CA ILE A 83 5.86 13.99 5.02
C ILE A 83 4.44 14.46 4.70
N GLU A 84 3.43 13.83 5.28
CA GLU A 84 2.03 14.20 5.07
C GLU A 84 1.72 15.59 5.63
N ASP A 85 2.23 15.91 6.82
CA ASP A 85 2.12 17.23 7.43
C ASP A 85 2.81 18.30 6.57
N GLN A 86 4.04 18.03 6.10
CA GLN A 86 4.76 18.91 5.18
C GLN A 86 4.05 19.10 3.85
N ASN A 87 3.43 18.05 3.32
CA ASN A 87 2.65 18.11 2.07
C ASN A 87 1.43 19.01 2.22
N ASN A 88 0.73 18.93 3.36
CA ASN A 88 -0.41 19.81 3.66
C ASN A 88 0.00 21.27 3.77
N VAL A 89 1.14 21.55 4.43
CA VAL A 89 1.70 22.91 4.50
C VAL A 89 2.09 23.41 3.11
N LEU A 90 2.72 22.58 2.28
CA LEU A 90 3.08 22.95 0.91
C LEU A 90 1.84 23.21 0.04
N LYS A 91 0.79 22.39 0.15
CA LYS A 91 -0.51 22.63 -0.50
C LYS A 91 -1.10 23.97 -0.08
N LEU A 92 -1.02 24.32 1.20
CA LEU A 92 -1.49 25.61 1.70
C LEU A 92 -0.71 26.77 1.07
N TYR A 93 0.62 26.70 1.03
CA TYR A 93 1.45 27.71 0.38
C TYR A 93 1.21 27.82 -1.11
N LEU A 94 0.96 26.71 -1.81
CA LEU A 94 0.61 26.73 -3.24
C LEU A 94 -0.75 27.40 -3.48
N ARG A 95 -1.74 27.15 -2.62
CA ARG A 95 -3.06 27.82 -2.66
C ARG A 95 -2.92 29.33 -2.42
N HIS A 96 -2.06 29.74 -1.51
CA HIS A 96 -1.78 31.15 -1.23
C HIS A 96 -0.61 31.72 -2.04
N SER A 97 -0.12 31.00 -3.05
CA SER A 97 1.01 31.47 -3.83
C SER A 97 0.65 32.78 -4.53
N SER A 98 1.65 33.65 -4.67
CA SER A 98 1.52 34.91 -5.39
C SER A 98 0.94 34.74 -6.80
N GLY A 99 1.14 33.57 -7.44
CA GLY A 99 0.55 33.22 -8.73
C GLY A 99 -0.97 33.09 -8.68
N THR A 100 -1.54 32.40 -7.69
CA THR A 100 -2.99 32.30 -7.51
C THR A 100 -3.61 33.65 -7.14
N ALA A 101 -2.98 34.39 -6.23
CA ALA A 101 -3.43 35.73 -5.88
C ALA A 101 -3.43 36.68 -7.09
N LEU A 102 -2.35 36.68 -7.87
CA LEU A 102 -2.23 37.49 -9.08
C LEU A 102 -3.27 37.09 -10.14
N LYS A 103 -3.50 35.80 -10.36
CA LYS A 103 -4.55 35.31 -11.26
C LYS A 103 -5.91 35.90 -10.90
N ASN A 104 -6.29 35.83 -9.61
CA ASN A 104 -7.56 36.35 -9.14
C ASN A 104 -7.65 37.88 -9.26
N ILE A 105 -6.56 38.61 -9.02
CA ILE A 105 -6.49 40.06 -9.25
C ILE A 105 -6.74 40.37 -10.74
N LEU A 106 -6.09 39.67 -11.65
CA LEU A 106 -6.26 39.88 -13.10
C LEU A 106 -7.69 39.56 -13.56
N ILE A 107 -8.29 38.48 -13.05
CA ILE A 107 -9.71 38.14 -13.33
C ILE A 107 -10.63 39.29 -12.88
N ASN A 108 -10.43 39.79 -11.65
CA ASN A 108 -11.22 40.91 -11.13
C ASN A 108 -11.02 42.19 -11.96
N GLN A 109 -9.80 42.43 -12.47
CA GLN A 109 -9.54 43.56 -13.36
C GLN A 109 -10.27 43.43 -14.70
N GLU A 110 -10.27 42.26 -15.33
CA GLU A 110 -11.04 42.04 -16.57
C GLU A 110 -12.55 42.22 -16.33
N GLN A 111 -13.09 41.70 -15.22
CA GLN A 111 -14.50 41.90 -14.87
C GLN A 111 -14.84 43.38 -14.67
N ASN A 112 -13.95 44.16 -14.05
CA ASN A 112 -14.12 45.60 -13.90
C ASN A 112 -14.10 46.32 -15.26
N ILE A 113 -13.17 45.95 -16.15
CA ILE A 113 -13.10 46.49 -17.52
C ILE A 113 -14.40 46.19 -18.27
N GLN A 114 -14.92 44.96 -18.20
CA GLN A 114 -16.20 44.61 -18.84
C GLN A 114 -17.36 45.45 -18.31
N ALA A 115 -17.44 45.67 -16.99
CA ALA A 115 -18.47 46.52 -16.40
C ALA A 115 -18.36 47.97 -16.89
N TYR A 116 -17.14 48.51 -16.93
CA TYR A 116 -16.87 49.84 -17.45
C TYR A 116 -17.27 49.98 -18.93
N LEU A 117 -16.88 49.02 -19.78
CA LEU A 117 -17.20 49.03 -21.21
C LEU A 117 -18.72 49.00 -21.45
N LYS A 118 -19.48 48.25 -20.65
CA LYS A 118 -20.96 48.24 -20.73
C LYS A 118 -21.55 49.61 -20.41
N VAL A 119 -21.07 50.27 -19.36
CA VAL A 119 -21.52 51.62 -19.00
C VAL A 119 -21.15 52.62 -20.09
N MET A 120 -19.93 52.54 -20.62
CA MET A 120 -19.48 53.39 -21.71
C MET A 120 -20.31 53.20 -22.98
N LYS A 121 -20.65 51.95 -23.32
CA LYS A 121 -21.49 51.60 -24.46
C LYS A 121 -22.87 52.27 -24.36
N SER A 122 -23.49 52.20 -23.18
CA SER A 122 -24.77 52.88 -22.89
C SER A 122 -24.63 54.40 -22.97
N ALA A 123 -23.57 54.96 -22.38
CA ALA A 123 -23.35 56.40 -22.36
C ALA A 123 -23.13 56.97 -23.78
N ILE A 124 -22.39 56.25 -24.63
CA ILE A 124 -22.20 56.64 -26.03
C ILE A 124 -23.49 56.51 -26.83
N ASP A 125 -24.28 55.45 -26.60
CA ASP A 125 -25.58 55.29 -27.25
C ASP A 125 -26.52 56.45 -26.90
N ASP A 126 -26.60 56.80 -25.62
CA ASP A 126 -27.42 57.93 -25.17
C ASP A 126 -26.92 59.27 -25.71
N LEU A 127 -25.60 59.49 -25.75
CA LEU A 127 -25.01 60.68 -26.36
C LEU A 127 -25.35 60.78 -27.86
N SER A 128 -25.34 59.65 -28.57
CA SER A 128 -25.65 59.62 -30.00
C SER A 128 -27.08 60.11 -30.29
N LYS A 129 -28.03 59.83 -29.41
CA LYS A 129 -29.44 60.26 -29.55
C LYS A 129 -29.62 61.77 -29.37
N LEU A 130 -28.70 62.43 -28.66
CA LEU A 130 -28.78 63.87 -28.37
C LEU A 130 -28.17 64.74 -29.46
N ILE A 131 -27.31 64.18 -30.30
CA ILE A 131 -26.56 64.92 -31.32
C ILE A 131 -27.08 64.49 -32.71
N PRO A 132 -27.29 65.43 -33.65
CA PRO A 132 -27.71 65.07 -35.01
C PRO A 132 -26.57 64.43 -35.82
N ARG A 133 -26.93 63.53 -36.75
CA ARG A 133 -26.01 62.88 -37.71
C ARG A 133 -24.88 62.07 -37.06
N THR A 134 -25.21 61.27 -36.06
CA THR A 134 -24.25 60.53 -35.24
C THR A 134 -24.21 59.03 -35.48
N THR A 135 -25.10 58.51 -36.31
CA THR A 135 -25.24 57.09 -36.60
C THR A 135 -23.92 56.43 -37.00
N ASP A 136 -23.14 57.07 -37.89
CA ASP A 136 -21.92 56.46 -38.42
C ASP A 136 -20.84 56.31 -37.35
N TRP A 137 -20.56 57.36 -36.58
CA TRP A 137 -19.57 57.27 -35.52
C TRP A 137 -20.07 56.47 -34.32
N ASN A 138 -21.37 56.54 -33.97
CA ASN A 138 -21.93 55.70 -32.92
C ASN A 138 -21.74 54.23 -33.27
N ASN A 139 -22.11 53.81 -34.49
CA ASN A 139 -21.93 52.43 -34.95
C ASN A 139 -20.46 51.97 -34.84
N GLU A 140 -19.51 52.82 -35.24
CA GLU A 140 -18.08 52.52 -35.12
C GLU A 140 -17.67 52.36 -33.66
N TYR A 141 -18.02 53.29 -32.77
CA TYR A 141 -17.69 53.19 -31.35
C TYR A 141 -18.33 51.97 -30.68
N GLN A 142 -19.60 51.67 -30.99
CA GLN A 142 -20.30 50.49 -30.49
C GLN A 142 -19.57 49.21 -30.93
N TYR A 143 -19.14 49.13 -32.19
CA TYR A 143 -18.36 48.01 -32.72
C TYR A 143 -17.01 47.85 -31.99
N GLN A 144 -16.27 48.94 -31.81
CA GLN A 144 -14.98 48.90 -31.11
C GLN A 144 -15.13 48.49 -29.63
N LEU A 145 -16.17 48.97 -28.95
CA LEU A 145 -16.47 48.56 -27.58
C LEU A 145 -16.85 47.08 -27.49
N ASP A 146 -17.61 46.56 -28.47
CA ASP A 146 -17.94 45.15 -28.54
C ASP A 146 -16.71 44.27 -28.78
N LEU A 147 -15.78 44.70 -29.64
CA LEU A 147 -14.49 44.02 -29.82
C LEU A 147 -13.68 44.01 -28.52
N ALA A 148 -13.59 45.15 -27.83
CA ALA A 148 -12.87 45.26 -26.57
C ALA A 148 -13.49 44.39 -25.47
N GLN A 149 -14.82 44.36 -25.38
CA GLN A 149 -15.55 43.54 -24.42
C GLN A 149 -15.32 42.05 -24.70
N LYS A 150 -15.41 41.64 -25.97
CA LYS A 150 -15.13 40.26 -26.37
C LYS A 150 -13.71 39.85 -26.00
N GLY A 151 -12.71 40.69 -26.31
CA GLY A 151 -11.32 40.41 -25.95
C GLY A 151 -11.09 40.34 -24.43
N SER A 152 -11.82 41.12 -23.64
CA SER A 152 -11.75 41.05 -22.17
C SER A 152 -12.34 39.73 -21.63
N ILE A 153 -13.46 39.27 -22.18
CA ILE A 153 -14.05 37.96 -21.83
C ILE A 153 -13.09 36.82 -22.19
N GLU A 154 -12.49 36.86 -23.37
CA GLU A 154 -11.50 35.85 -23.79
C GLU A 154 -10.29 35.81 -22.84
N ARG A 155 -9.77 36.96 -22.41
CA ARG A 155 -8.68 37.03 -21.42
C ARG A 155 -9.11 36.48 -20.06
N GLU A 156 -10.32 36.80 -19.60
CA GLU A 156 -10.87 36.24 -18.36
C GLU A 156 -10.95 34.70 -18.44
N ASP A 157 -11.42 34.16 -19.56
CA ASP A 157 -11.51 32.71 -19.76
C ASP A 157 -10.13 32.05 -19.79
N LEU A 158 -9.14 32.66 -20.45
CA LEU A 158 -7.75 32.19 -20.42
C LEU A 158 -7.17 32.22 -18.99
N LEU A 159 -7.48 33.27 -18.21
CA LEU A 159 -7.08 33.38 -16.81
C LEU A 159 -7.74 32.32 -15.94
N LYS A 160 -9.00 31.96 -16.19
CA LYS A 160 -9.68 30.85 -15.48
C LYS A 160 -9.07 29.48 -15.79
N LEU A 161 -8.53 29.30 -17.00
CA LEU A 161 -7.87 28.06 -17.42
C LEU A 161 -6.45 27.90 -16.85
N LEU A 162 -5.82 29.00 -16.42
CA LEU A 162 -4.48 28.99 -15.83
C LEU A 162 -4.47 28.24 -14.49
N LYS A 163 -3.71 27.15 -14.46
CA LYS A 163 -3.48 26.34 -13.26
C LYS A 163 -2.34 26.95 -12.43
N THR A 164 -2.67 27.52 -11.28
CA THR A 164 -1.71 28.19 -10.38
C THR A 164 -1.44 27.41 -9.08
N GLY A 165 -1.64 26.08 -9.09
CA GLY A 165 -1.45 25.23 -7.91
C GLY A 165 -2.70 25.07 -7.04
N GLU A 166 -3.86 25.56 -7.49
CA GLU A 166 -5.15 25.20 -6.89
C GLU A 166 -5.45 23.70 -7.09
N PRO A 167 -6.02 23.01 -6.07
CA PRO A 167 -6.46 21.63 -6.24
C PRO A 167 -7.53 21.57 -7.34
N ASN A 168 -7.38 20.61 -8.25
CA ASN A 168 -8.35 20.40 -9.32
C ASN A 168 -9.63 19.82 -8.68
N GLU A 169 -10.62 20.67 -8.39
CA GLU A 169 -11.85 20.28 -7.66
C GLU A 169 -12.71 19.24 -8.40
N LYS A 170 -12.31 18.82 -9.61
CA LYS A 170 -12.97 17.77 -10.40
C LYS A 170 -12.65 16.33 -9.97
N ASN A 171 -11.90 16.12 -8.89
CA ASN A 171 -11.55 14.78 -8.38
C ASN A 171 -11.96 14.60 -6.90
N GLN A 172 -13.17 15.02 -6.53
CA GLN A 172 -13.87 14.59 -5.32
C GLN A 172 -15.27 14.11 -5.68
#